data_AF-A0A2D5AEC0-F1
#
_entry.id   AF-A0A2D5AEC0-F1
#
_cell.length_a   1.000
_cell.length_b   1.000
_cell.length_c   1.000
_cell.angle_alpha   90.00
_cell.angle_beta   90.00
_cell.angle_gamma   90.00
#
_symmetry.space_group_name_H-M   'P 1'
#
loop_
_entity.id
_entity.type
_entity.pdbx_description
1 polymer ?
#
loop_
_entity_poly.entity_id
_entity_poly.type
_entity_poly.pdbx_seq_one_letter_code
_entity_poly.pdbx_strand_id
1 'polypeptide(L)'
;MAGGKETPRQKMIGMMYLVLTALLALNISKEVLNGFVKVENSLQDTQHTLKGKVAETLTTLEVKYAQNKEKVGPFMDKARDVRERSDNLVNYITQLKGRCMAKSEGKYDDAVANDFVNFIGQDETGMDTTINLALIQKKDEYQELTAFMVGSEPQSPKFDENDPWSATALRKNLEAYRDYLKSVKLVDSQGQTRELPEYIKVQLDERFTFENEMEDGKEVLWEAANFFDVPLAAVMPLMSKMIVDVQDAQEDVLSWLLGGIEAKSYKFTNLMPLVVPESNYILRGDSFRADVLLAAYDATNAPDIFIDGDKWDGRDSTLLAYEGMEGLTIGADGMGKLRIPTRGMSLGDMSFKGLIRYQGPDGNIEPYSFYTPTITVAEPALVVSPTKMNVFYRGVPNPVEVSVPGVAQDKVDVRIDGGHSIKKQPDGSYIVEPSSSSSVREANITVSAELPDGSKKSLPAKNFRVKRIPDPVAFWTGKKPTDKGITKAEVLSFAPVAARMEGFDFDVKVRVKSFTLRISKDGAFSDLPSGNNRLTTDQQEALKRVRRGNIIYLEDILVSMPDGTERDLPPMKLKITG
;
A
#
# COMPACT_ATOMS: atom_id res chain seq x y z
N MET A 1 -97.76 -23.86 -33.59
CA MET A 1 -97.59 -23.14 -34.87
C MET A 1 -97.14 -24.13 -35.93
N ALA A 2 -97.54 -23.90 -37.18
CA ALA A 2 -97.66 -24.86 -38.28
C ALA A 2 -96.41 -25.75 -38.53
N GLY A 3 -96.55 -27.03 -38.21
CA GLY A 3 -95.65 -28.08 -38.71
C GLY A 3 -96.06 -28.48 -40.13
N GLY A 4 -95.63 -27.71 -41.13
CA GLY A 4 -95.64 -28.19 -42.51
C GLY A 4 -94.68 -29.37 -42.63
N LYS A 5 -95.12 -30.50 -43.19
CA LYS A 5 -94.24 -31.63 -43.51
C LYS A 5 -93.21 -31.17 -44.54
N GLU A 6 -92.03 -30.76 -44.07
CA GLU A 6 -90.91 -30.41 -44.95
C GLU A 6 -90.61 -31.57 -45.89
N THR A 7 -90.45 -31.25 -47.17
CA THR A 7 -90.07 -32.22 -48.18
C THR A 7 -88.68 -32.81 -47.86
N PRO A 8 -88.36 -34.06 -48.21
CA PRO A 8 -87.03 -34.65 -47.94
C PRO A 8 -85.86 -33.78 -48.42
N ARG A 9 -86.07 -32.97 -49.48
CA ARG A 9 -85.12 -31.98 -49.99
C ARG A 9 -84.89 -30.82 -49.01
N GLN A 10 -85.94 -30.28 -48.41
CA GLN A 10 -85.83 -29.21 -47.40
C GLN A 10 -85.17 -29.71 -46.11
N LYS A 11 -85.46 -30.94 -45.69
CA LYS A 11 -84.75 -31.58 -44.57
C LYS A 11 -83.26 -31.77 -44.85
N MET A 12 -82.89 -32.16 -46.07
CA MET A 12 -81.49 -32.24 -46.50
C MET A 12 -80.81 -30.86 -46.52
N ILE A 13 -81.49 -29.82 -47.02
CA ILE A 13 -80.96 -28.46 -47.03
C ILE A 13 -80.82 -27.92 -45.59
N GLY A 14 -81.80 -28.15 -44.73
CA GLY A 14 -81.76 -27.77 -43.31
C GLY A 14 -80.65 -28.48 -42.55
N MET A 15 -80.47 -29.79 -42.77
CA MET A 15 -79.35 -30.57 -42.22
C MET A 15 -78.00 -30.06 -42.73
N MET A 16 -77.86 -29.78 -44.04
CA MET A 16 -76.63 -29.21 -44.58
C MET A 16 -76.35 -27.81 -44.02
N TYR A 17 -77.37 -26.98 -43.84
CA TYR A 17 -77.20 -25.64 -43.29
C TYR A 17 -76.80 -25.70 -41.81
N LEU A 18 -77.40 -26.61 -41.02
CA LEU A 18 -77.01 -26.90 -39.64
C LEU A 18 -75.57 -27.41 -39.54
N VAL A 19 -75.17 -28.34 -40.43
CA VAL A 19 -73.80 -28.85 -40.49
C VAL A 19 -72.82 -27.75 -40.90
N LEU A 20 -73.17 -26.90 -41.87
CA LEU A 20 -72.32 -25.80 -42.32
C LEU A 20 -72.21 -24.68 -41.27
N THR A 21 -73.30 -24.34 -40.58
CA THR A 21 -73.26 -23.38 -39.46
C THR A 21 -72.53 -23.94 -38.25
N ALA A 22 -72.67 -25.24 -37.96
CA ALA A 22 -71.87 -25.90 -36.93
C ALA A 22 -70.38 -25.91 -37.30
N LEU A 23 -70.01 -26.20 -38.55
CA LEU A 23 -68.63 -26.16 -39.03
C LEU A 23 -68.03 -24.75 -39.00
N LEU A 24 -68.80 -23.72 -39.37
CA LEU A 24 -68.37 -22.32 -39.25
C LEU A 24 -68.25 -21.86 -37.81
N ALA A 25 -69.07 -22.39 -36.89
CA ALA A 25 -69.02 -22.09 -35.46
C ALA A 25 -67.89 -22.84 -34.74
N LEU A 26 -67.48 -24.02 -35.23
CA LEU A 26 -66.34 -24.79 -34.75
C LEU A 26 -64.99 -24.15 -35.12
N ASN A 27 -64.93 -23.41 -36.22
CA ASN A 27 -63.71 -22.73 -36.64
C ASN A 27 -63.51 -21.43 -35.84
N ILE A 28 -62.31 -21.27 -35.28
CA ILE A 28 -61.93 -20.06 -34.54
C ILE A 28 -61.90 -18.87 -35.51
N SER A 29 -62.39 -17.71 -35.04
CA SER A 29 -62.38 -16.50 -35.87
C SER A 29 -60.95 -16.08 -36.24
N LYS A 30 -60.74 -15.63 -37.49
CA LYS A 30 -59.42 -15.16 -37.97
C LYS A 30 -58.87 -14.01 -37.13
N GLU A 31 -59.73 -13.18 -36.56
CA GLU A 31 -59.36 -12.06 -35.70
C GLU A 31 -58.76 -12.54 -34.37
N VAL A 32 -59.34 -13.58 -33.76
CA VAL A 32 -58.79 -14.21 -32.55
C VAL A 32 -57.43 -14.86 -32.83
N LEU A 33 -57.29 -15.59 -33.94
CA LEU A 33 -56.00 -16.18 -34.35
C LEU A 33 -54.92 -15.11 -34.58
N ASN A 34 -55.28 -13.98 -35.20
CA ASN A 34 -54.36 -12.85 -35.36
C ASN A 34 -54.01 -12.18 -34.02
N GLY A 35 -54.91 -12.21 -33.04
CA GLY A 35 -54.63 -11.79 -31.67
C GLY A 35 -53.49 -12.60 -31.04
N PHE A 36 -53.55 -13.92 -31.15
CA PHE A 36 -52.48 -14.80 -30.66
C PHE A 36 -51.14 -14.58 -31.37
N VAL A 37 -51.15 -14.34 -32.69
CA VAL A 37 -49.92 -13.98 -33.43
C VAL A 37 -49.28 -12.71 -32.88
N LYS A 38 -50.07 -11.70 -32.49
CA LYS A 38 -49.54 -10.47 -31.88
C LYS A 38 -48.92 -10.73 -30.51
N VAL A 39 -49.56 -11.57 -29.69
CA VAL A 39 -49.02 -11.97 -28.38
C VAL A 39 -47.70 -12.72 -28.56
N GLU A 40 -47.64 -13.67 -29.49
CA GLU A 40 -46.40 -14.40 -29.83
C GLU A 40 -45.27 -13.44 -30.21
N ASN A 41 -45.52 -12.50 -31.13
CA ASN A 41 -44.52 -11.51 -31.53
C ASN A 41 -44.04 -10.67 -30.34
N SER A 42 -44.96 -10.21 -29.48
CA SER A 42 -44.61 -9.44 -28.29
C SER A 42 -43.76 -10.25 -27.29
N LEU A 43 -44.00 -11.56 -27.17
CA LEU A 43 -43.20 -12.44 -26.32
C LEU A 43 -41.81 -12.69 -26.93
N GLN A 44 -41.70 -12.81 -28.26
CA GLN A 44 -40.41 -12.89 -28.95
C GLN A 44 -39.59 -11.60 -28.77
N ASP A 45 -40.22 -10.42 -28.83
CA ASP A 45 -39.54 -9.14 -28.54
C ASP A 45 -39.05 -9.08 -27.08
N THR A 46 -39.84 -9.60 -26.15
CA THR A 46 -39.47 -9.70 -24.73
C THR A 46 -38.28 -10.65 -24.56
N GLN A 47 -38.30 -11.80 -25.22
CA GLN A 47 -37.20 -12.76 -25.24
C GLN A 47 -35.91 -12.12 -25.76
N HIS A 48 -35.96 -11.33 -26.83
CA HIS A 48 -34.80 -10.61 -27.35
C HIS A 48 -34.25 -9.60 -26.34
N THR A 49 -35.14 -8.86 -25.66
CA THR A 49 -34.76 -7.88 -24.63
C THR A 49 -34.08 -8.56 -23.44
N LEU A 50 -34.63 -9.68 -22.95
CA LEU A 50 -34.05 -10.43 -21.84
C LEU A 50 -32.72 -11.08 -22.20
N LYS A 51 -32.58 -11.62 -23.41
CA LYS A 51 -31.29 -12.09 -23.93
C LYS A 51 -30.22 -11.00 -23.88
N GLY A 52 -30.56 -9.78 -24.31
CA GLY A 52 -29.66 -8.62 -24.23
C GLY A 52 -29.21 -8.34 -22.80
N LYS A 53 -30.15 -8.37 -21.85
CA LYS A 53 -29.86 -8.16 -20.42
C LYS A 53 -28.95 -9.26 -19.84
N VAL A 54 -29.24 -10.53 -20.11
CA VAL A 54 -28.41 -11.66 -19.70
C VAL A 54 -26.99 -11.54 -20.27
N ALA A 55 -26.85 -11.15 -21.53
CA ALA A 55 -25.55 -10.95 -22.17
C ALA A 55 -24.76 -9.79 -21.52
N GLU A 56 -25.43 -8.71 -21.13
CA GLU A 56 -24.81 -7.59 -20.40
C GLU A 56 -24.31 -8.00 -19.01
N THR A 57 -25.12 -8.73 -18.25
CA THR A 57 -24.76 -9.27 -16.93
C THR A 57 -23.56 -10.21 -17.03
N LEU A 58 -23.54 -11.10 -18.04
CA LEU A 58 -22.41 -11.99 -18.30
C LEU A 58 -21.15 -11.23 -18.74
N THR A 59 -21.27 -10.25 -19.62
CA THR A 59 -20.13 -9.42 -20.04
C THR A 59 -19.52 -8.68 -18.85
N THR A 60 -20.36 -8.17 -17.94
CA THR A 60 -19.90 -7.53 -16.70
C THR A 60 -19.16 -8.52 -15.79
N LEU A 61 -19.67 -9.75 -15.66
CA LEU A 61 -18.99 -10.83 -14.94
C LEU A 61 -17.63 -11.18 -15.58
N GLU A 62 -17.55 -11.24 -16.91
CA GLU A 62 -16.31 -11.52 -17.64
C GLU A 62 -15.25 -10.41 -17.43
N VAL A 63 -15.66 -9.14 -17.47
CA VAL A 63 -14.77 -8.01 -17.18
C VAL A 63 -14.24 -8.10 -15.75
N LYS A 64 -15.09 -8.40 -14.78
CA LYS A 64 -14.67 -8.59 -13.37
C LYS A 64 -13.77 -9.81 -13.19
N TYR A 65 -14.04 -10.89 -13.92
CA TYR A 65 -13.19 -12.07 -13.94
C TYR A 65 -11.80 -11.76 -14.51
N ALA A 66 -11.72 -10.94 -15.57
CA ALA A 66 -10.44 -10.50 -16.12
C ALA A 66 -9.63 -9.65 -15.12
N GLN A 67 -10.31 -8.84 -14.29
CA GLN A 67 -9.68 -8.01 -13.25
C GLN A 67 -9.21 -8.83 -12.03
N ASN A 68 -10.00 -9.80 -11.58
CA ASN A 68 -9.69 -10.61 -10.39
C ASN A 68 -10.16 -12.05 -10.53
N LYS A 69 -9.34 -12.87 -11.19
CA LYS A 69 -9.63 -14.29 -11.48
C LYS A 69 -9.83 -15.14 -10.23
N GLU A 70 -9.06 -14.89 -9.19
CA GLU A 70 -9.09 -15.70 -7.96
C GLU A 70 -10.39 -15.50 -7.18
N LYS A 71 -10.84 -14.24 -7.05
CA LYS A 71 -12.08 -13.90 -6.35
C LYS A 71 -13.33 -14.26 -7.17
N VAL A 72 -13.29 -14.02 -8.48
CA VAL A 72 -14.47 -14.10 -9.35
C VAL A 72 -14.63 -15.47 -10.02
N GLY A 73 -13.58 -16.29 -10.08
CA GLY A 73 -13.59 -17.61 -10.73
C GLY A 73 -14.77 -18.50 -10.33
N PRO A 74 -15.00 -18.77 -9.03
CA PRO A 74 -16.13 -19.59 -8.59
C PRO A 74 -17.51 -19.05 -9.00
N PHE A 75 -17.66 -17.73 -9.07
CA PHE A 75 -18.90 -17.07 -9.51
C PHE A 75 -19.08 -17.20 -11.03
N MET A 76 -18.00 -17.06 -11.80
CA MET A 76 -18.02 -17.18 -13.26
C MET A 76 -18.32 -18.62 -13.69
N ASP A 77 -17.73 -19.61 -13.03
CA ASP A 77 -17.99 -21.02 -13.32
C ASP A 77 -19.46 -21.36 -13.08
N LYS A 78 -20.05 -20.87 -11.97
CA LYS A 78 -21.48 -21.06 -11.71
C LYS A 78 -22.38 -20.28 -12.66
N ALA A 79 -22.00 -19.07 -13.06
CA ALA A 79 -22.73 -18.32 -14.08
C ALA A 79 -22.75 -19.06 -15.43
N ARG A 80 -21.65 -19.71 -15.81
CA ARG A 80 -21.56 -20.55 -17.01
C ARG A 80 -22.43 -21.80 -16.90
N ASP A 81 -22.37 -22.51 -15.77
CA ASP A 81 -23.22 -23.70 -15.53
C ASP A 81 -24.72 -23.34 -15.68
N VAL A 82 -25.14 -22.22 -15.08
CA VAL A 82 -26.52 -21.73 -15.14
C VAL A 82 -26.89 -21.36 -16.57
N ARG A 83 -26.02 -20.63 -17.28
CA ARG A 83 -26.24 -20.28 -18.68
C ARG A 83 -26.41 -21.51 -19.57
N GLU A 84 -25.49 -22.46 -19.50
CA GLU A 84 -25.51 -23.66 -20.34
C GLU A 84 -26.81 -24.45 -20.15
N ARG A 85 -27.26 -24.62 -18.90
CA ARG A 85 -28.53 -25.31 -18.61
C ARG A 85 -29.75 -24.54 -19.08
N SER A 86 -29.72 -23.21 -19.00
CA SER A 86 -30.80 -22.34 -19.48
C SER A 86 -30.88 -22.39 -21.00
N ASP A 87 -29.74 -22.26 -21.69
CA ASP A 87 -29.65 -22.33 -23.15
C ASP A 87 -30.12 -23.71 -23.65
N ASN A 88 -29.73 -24.81 -22.98
CA ASN A 88 -30.20 -26.16 -23.31
C ASN A 88 -31.73 -26.30 -23.18
N LEU A 89 -32.33 -25.74 -22.12
CA LEU A 89 -33.77 -25.78 -21.90
C LEU A 89 -34.52 -24.90 -22.91
N VAL A 90 -34.03 -23.70 -23.20
CA VAL A 90 -34.60 -22.83 -24.24
C VAL A 90 -34.54 -23.51 -25.60
N ASN A 91 -33.41 -24.11 -25.96
CA ASN A 91 -33.27 -24.86 -27.22
C ASN A 91 -34.24 -26.04 -27.29
N TYR A 92 -34.42 -26.78 -26.19
CA TYR A 92 -35.40 -27.85 -26.09
C TYR A 92 -36.83 -27.35 -26.35
N ILE A 93 -37.25 -26.24 -25.72
CA ILE A 93 -38.58 -25.65 -25.92
C ILE A 93 -38.74 -25.13 -27.36
N THR A 94 -37.71 -24.50 -27.93
CA THR A 94 -37.72 -24.04 -29.33
C THR A 94 -37.88 -25.22 -30.30
N GLN A 95 -37.17 -26.32 -30.08
CA GLN A 95 -37.31 -27.53 -30.90
C GLN A 95 -38.70 -28.15 -30.75
N LEU A 96 -39.25 -28.15 -29.53
CA LEU A 96 -40.61 -28.62 -29.26
C LEU A 96 -41.65 -27.75 -29.98
N LYS A 97 -41.50 -26.42 -29.99
CA LYS A 97 -42.33 -25.51 -30.78
C LYS A 97 -42.27 -25.83 -32.27
N GLY A 98 -41.07 -26.00 -32.83
CA GLY A 98 -40.86 -26.35 -34.24
C GLY A 98 -41.54 -27.67 -34.61
N ARG A 99 -41.44 -28.68 -33.75
CA ARG A 99 -42.13 -29.98 -33.90
C ARG A 99 -43.65 -29.84 -33.89
N CYS A 100 -44.19 -29.04 -32.96
CA CYS A 100 -45.63 -28.77 -32.88
C CYS A 100 -46.16 -28.07 -34.13
N MET A 101 -45.42 -27.08 -34.65
CA MET A 101 -45.75 -26.40 -35.91
C MET A 101 -45.73 -27.37 -37.10
N ALA A 102 -44.68 -28.19 -37.23
CA ALA A 102 -44.56 -29.16 -38.31
C ALA A 102 -45.68 -30.22 -38.29
N LYS A 103 -46.05 -30.67 -37.08
CA LYS A 103 -47.14 -31.63 -36.87
C LYS A 103 -48.50 -31.04 -37.26
N SER A 104 -48.76 -29.80 -36.89
CA SER A 104 -50.01 -29.11 -37.22
C SER A 104 -50.16 -28.80 -38.71
N GLU A 105 -49.05 -28.54 -39.42
CA GLU A 105 -49.08 -28.39 -40.88
C GLU A 105 -49.23 -29.73 -41.64
N GLY A 106 -49.13 -30.87 -40.96
CA GLY A 106 -49.13 -32.20 -41.57
C GLY A 106 -47.84 -32.52 -42.34
N LYS A 107 -46.75 -31.80 -42.06
CA LYS A 107 -45.44 -31.95 -42.71
C LYS A 107 -44.39 -32.56 -41.77
N TYR A 108 -44.85 -33.29 -40.75
CA TYR A 108 -43.96 -33.79 -39.69
C TYR A 108 -42.89 -34.74 -40.23
N ASP A 109 -43.28 -35.71 -41.05
CA ASP A 109 -42.35 -36.72 -41.59
C ASP A 109 -41.31 -36.09 -42.53
N ASP A 110 -41.72 -35.10 -43.32
CA ASP A 110 -40.82 -34.30 -44.18
C ASP A 110 -39.90 -33.37 -43.37
N ALA A 111 -40.39 -32.87 -42.23
CA ALA A 111 -39.62 -32.01 -41.33
C ALA A 111 -38.57 -32.82 -40.56
N VAL A 112 -38.89 -34.04 -40.11
CA VAL A 112 -37.94 -34.95 -39.47
C VAL A 112 -36.78 -35.30 -40.41
N ALA A 113 -37.06 -35.51 -41.70
CA ALA A 113 -36.03 -35.82 -42.70
C ALA A 113 -35.06 -34.65 -42.98
N ASN A 114 -35.47 -33.41 -42.68
CA ASN A 114 -34.69 -32.19 -42.91
C ASN A 114 -34.35 -31.45 -41.62
N ASP A 115 -34.32 -32.15 -40.48
CA ASP A 115 -33.99 -31.60 -39.16
C ASP A 115 -34.76 -30.30 -38.81
N PHE A 116 -36.04 -30.24 -39.20
CA PHE A 116 -36.94 -29.12 -38.98
C PHE A 116 -36.46 -27.76 -39.54
N VAL A 117 -35.54 -27.71 -40.50
CA VAL A 117 -34.98 -26.48 -41.12
C VAL A 117 -36.04 -25.51 -41.66
N ASN A 118 -37.22 -26.00 -42.03
CA ASN A 118 -38.33 -25.17 -42.52
C ASN A 118 -39.13 -24.49 -41.40
N PHE A 119 -38.97 -24.93 -40.15
CA PHE A 119 -39.71 -24.47 -38.98
C PHE A 119 -38.82 -23.86 -37.90
N ILE A 120 -37.52 -24.20 -37.91
CA ILE A 120 -36.48 -23.68 -37.04
C ILE A 120 -35.46 -22.95 -37.92
N GLY A 121 -35.17 -21.69 -37.59
CA GLY A 121 -34.15 -20.88 -38.22
C GLY A 121 -33.30 -20.17 -37.17
N GLN A 122 -32.36 -19.32 -37.59
CA GLN A 122 -31.57 -18.51 -36.67
C GLN A 122 -32.04 -17.06 -36.67
N ASP A 123 -32.16 -16.46 -35.49
CA ASP A 123 -32.39 -15.03 -35.34
C ASP A 123 -31.14 -14.20 -35.69
N GLU A 124 -31.25 -12.87 -35.67
CA GLU A 124 -30.13 -11.94 -35.94
C GLU A 124 -28.95 -12.13 -34.97
N THR A 125 -29.16 -12.81 -33.85
CA THR A 125 -28.15 -13.13 -32.83
C THR A 125 -27.55 -14.53 -32.99
N GLY A 126 -27.95 -15.28 -34.03
CA GLY A 126 -27.45 -16.61 -34.35
C GLY A 126 -28.06 -17.73 -33.49
N MET A 127 -29.14 -17.46 -32.75
CA MET A 127 -29.83 -18.46 -31.94
C MET A 127 -31.01 -19.09 -32.67
N ASP A 128 -31.23 -20.38 -32.39
CA ASP A 128 -32.36 -21.11 -32.95
C ASP A 128 -33.68 -20.49 -32.47
N THR A 129 -34.53 -20.12 -33.43
CA THR A 129 -35.86 -19.58 -33.25
C THR A 129 -36.83 -20.27 -34.20
N THR A 130 -38.12 -20.24 -33.88
CA THR A 130 -39.14 -20.80 -34.76
C THR A 130 -39.62 -19.78 -35.78
N ILE A 131 -40.08 -20.26 -36.93
CA ILE A 131 -40.75 -19.40 -37.92
C ILE A 131 -41.90 -18.61 -37.28
N ASN A 132 -42.13 -17.40 -37.78
CA ASN A 132 -43.18 -16.55 -37.25
C ASN A 132 -44.55 -17.24 -37.39
N LEU A 133 -45.32 -17.27 -36.31
CA LEU A 133 -46.65 -17.89 -36.27
C LEU A 133 -47.57 -17.37 -37.38
N ALA A 134 -47.41 -16.11 -37.82
CA ALA A 134 -48.17 -15.53 -38.93
C ALA A 134 -48.11 -16.36 -40.22
N LEU A 135 -46.98 -17.02 -40.49
CA LEU A 135 -46.70 -17.78 -41.72
C LEU A 135 -47.34 -19.18 -41.75
N ILE A 136 -47.72 -19.72 -40.58
CA ILE A 136 -48.36 -21.03 -40.47
C ILE A 136 -49.79 -20.97 -41.03
N GLN A 137 -50.18 -21.92 -41.88
CA GLN A 137 -51.53 -21.89 -42.48
C GLN A 137 -52.61 -22.45 -41.55
N LYS A 138 -52.32 -23.58 -40.88
CA LYS A 138 -53.25 -24.30 -39.98
C LYS A 138 -53.04 -23.90 -38.51
N LYS A 139 -53.46 -22.69 -38.15
CA LYS A 139 -53.26 -22.11 -36.80
C LYS A 139 -54.28 -22.59 -35.76
N ASP A 140 -55.45 -22.99 -36.24
CA ASP A 140 -56.60 -23.49 -35.48
C ASP A 140 -56.58 -25.02 -35.30
N GLU A 141 -55.58 -25.71 -35.86
CA GLU A 141 -55.40 -27.15 -35.67
C GLU A 141 -55.06 -27.48 -34.22
N TYR A 142 -55.76 -28.48 -33.67
CA TYR A 142 -55.61 -28.94 -32.28
C TYR A 142 -55.56 -30.46 -32.16
N GLN A 143 -56.07 -31.23 -33.12
CA GLN A 143 -56.23 -32.69 -32.98
C GLN A 143 -54.87 -33.39 -33.05
N GLU A 144 -54.09 -33.08 -34.08
CA GLU A 144 -52.74 -33.62 -34.28
C GLU A 144 -51.77 -33.15 -33.19
N LEU A 145 -51.97 -31.93 -32.69
CA LEU A 145 -51.17 -31.36 -31.61
C LEU A 145 -51.46 -32.05 -30.28
N THR A 146 -52.75 -32.27 -29.98
CA THR A 146 -53.20 -33.00 -28.79
C THR A 146 -52.65 -34.42 -28.79
N ALA A 147 -52.75 -35.14 -29.90
CA ALA A 147 -52.22 -36.50 -30.03
C ALA A 147 -50.69 -36.55 -29.84
N PHE A 148 -49.97 -35.50 -30.25
CA PHE A 148 -48.53 -35.41 -30.11
C PHE A 148 -48.09 -35.08 -28.67
N MET A 149 -48.71 -34.07 -28.05
CA MET A 149 -48.29 -33.51 -26.75
C MET A 149 -48.86 -34.26 -25.54
N VAL A 150 -50.11 -34.70 -25.61
CA VAL A 150 -50.88 -35.26 -24.48
C VAL A 150 -51.31 -36.70 -24.76
N GLY A 151 -51.59 -37.06 -26.01
CA GLY A 151 -52.12 -38.37 -26.38
C GLY A 151 -53.65 -38.46 -26.27
N SER A 152 -54.19 -39.68 -26.23
CA SER A 152 -55.63 -39.93 -26.32
C SER A 152 -56.40 -39.75 -25.01
N GLU A 153 -55.72 -39.73 -23.86
CA GLU A 153 -56.35 -39.69 -22.54
C GLU A 153 -55.87 -38.46 -21.72
N PRO A 154 -56.72 -37.44 -21.50
CA PRO A 154 -56.36 -36.23 -20.75
C PRO A 154 -55.92 -36.49 -19.31
N GLN A 155 -56.48 -37.52 -18.68
CA GLN A 155 -56.24 -37.88 -17.28
C GLN A 155 -54.98 -38.75 -17.10
N SER A 156 -54.38 -39.20 -18.21
CA SER A 156 -53.13 -39.96 -18.22
C SER A 156 -52.30 -39.52 -19.43
N PRO A 157 -51.72 -38.31 -19.39
CA PRO A 157 -50.97 -37.76 -20.51
C PRO A 157 -49.81 -38.69 -20.90
N LYS A 158 -49.54 -38.76 -22.20
CA LYS A 158 -48.46 -39.54 -22.80
C LYS A 158 -47.14 -39.17 -22.13
N PHE A 159 -46.45 -40.19 -21.63
CA PHE A 159 -45.10 -40.07 -21.11
C PHE A 159 -44.32 -41.35 -21.43
N ASP A 160 -43.19 -41.19 -22.11
CA ASP A 160 -42.19 -42.23 -22.33
C ASP A 160 -40.84 -41.64 -21.93
N GLU A 161 -40.07 -42.34 -21.09
CA GLU A 161 -38.75 -41.89 -20.65
C GLU A 161 -37.76 -41.73 -21.82
N ASN A 162 -38.00 -42.42 -22.94
CA ASN A 162 -37.20 -42.31 -24.15
C ASN A 162 -37.73 -41.28 -25.15
N ASP A 163 -38.93 -40.72 -24.93
CA ASP A 163 -39.53 -39.67 -25.76
C ASP A 163 -39.49 -38.32 -25.03
N PRO A 164 -38.49 -37.47 -25.31
CA PRO A 164 -38.41 -36.17 -24.66
C PRO A 164 -39.48 -35.20 -25.19
N TRP A 165 -40.29 -35.56 -26.20
CA TRP A 165 -41.21 -34.65 -26.87
C TRP A 165 -42.65 -34.88 -26.43
N SER A 166 -42.97 -34.47 -25.20
CA SER A 166 -44.34 -34.51 -24.63
C SER A 166 -44.57 -33.38 -23.64
N ALA A 167 -45.84 -33.07 -23.33
CA ALA A 167 -46.19 -32.07 -22.32
C ALA A 167 -45.67 -32.46 -20.93
N THR A 168 -45.74 -33.75 -20.59
CA THR A 168 -45.24 -34.28 -19.31
C THR A 168 -43.72 -34.18 -19.21
N ALA A 169 -42.99 -34.45 -20.30
CA ALA A 169 -41.54 -34.29 -20.35
C ALA A 169 -41.13 -32.82 -20.21
N LEU A 170 -41.86 -31.91 -20.88
CA LEU A 170 -41.65 -30.46 -20.75
C LEU A 170 -41.80 -30.01 -19.29
N ARG A 171 -42.88 -30.41 -18.61
CA ARG A 171 -43.09 -30.10 -17.19
C ARG A 171 -41.92 -30.58 -16.33
N LYS A 172 -41.53 -31.85 -16.46
CA LYS A 172 -40.42 -32.43 -15.70
C LYS A 172 -39.09 -31.70 -15.94
N ASN A 173 -38.82 -31.30 -17.18
CA ASN A 173 -37.61 -30.54 -17.51
C ASN A 173 -37.60 -29.15 -16.87
N LEU A 174 -38.75 -28.47 -16.83
CA LEU A 174 -38.91 -27.17 -16.15
C LEU A 174 -38.77 -27.31 -14.63
N GLU A 175 -39.39 -28.33 -14.02
CA GLU A 175 -39.24 -28.63 -12.59
C GLU A 175 -37.79 -28.95 -12.22
N ALA A 176 -37.12 -29.78 -13.03
CA ALA A 176 -35.71 -30.12 -12.83
C ALA A 176 -34.80 -28.89 -12.94
N TYR A 177 -35.13 -27.95 -13.84
CA TYR A 177 -34.41 -26.68 -13.96
C TYR A 177 -34.65 -25.77 -12.75
N ARG A 178 -35.89 -25.62 -12.28
CA ARG A 178 -36.21 -24.89 -11.04
C ARG A 178 -35.42 -25.46 -9.85
N ASP A 179 -35.47 -26.78 -9.67
CA ASP A 179 -34.81 -27.45 -8.55
C ASP A 179 -33.28 -27.32 -8.65
N TYR A 180 -32.73 -27.36 -9.87
CA TYR A 180 -31.33 -27.05 -10.11
C TYR A 180 -30.99 -25.61 -9.69
N LEU A 181 -31.74 -24.60 -10.13
CA LEU A 181 -31.49 -23.19 -9.77
C LEU A 181 -31.54 -22.98 -8.25
N LYS A 182 -32.51 -23.62 -7.56
CA LYS A 182 -32.61 -23.58 -6.10
C LYS A 182 -31.44 -24.27 -5.40
N SER A 183 -30.84 -25.27 -6.04
CA SER A 183 -29.67 -26.00 -5.55
C SER A 183 -28.33 -25.31 -5.82
N VAL A 184 -28.32 -24.18 -6.53
CA VAL A 184 -27.10 -23.42 -6.82
C VAL A 184 -26.51 -22.93 -5.50
N LYS A 185 -25.33 -23.48 -5.18
CA LYS A 185 -24.49 -23.07 -4.06
C LYS A 185 -23.10 -22.75 -4.59
N LEU A 186 -22.46 -21.77 -3.99
CA LEU A 186 -21.09 -21.39 -4.30
C LEU A 186 -20.26 -21.40 -3.01
N VAL A 187 -19.02 -21.82 -3.10
CA VAL A 187 -18.03 -21.58 -2.04
C VAL A 187 -17.13 -20.48 -2.56
N ASP A 188 -17.12 -19.32 -1.89
CA ASP A 188 -16.28 -18.21 -2.30
C ASP A 188 -14.79 -18.47 -2.00
N SER A 189 -13.90 -17.64 -2.53
CA SER A 189 -12.44 -17.78 -2.32
C SER A 189 -12.02 -17.66 -0.86
N GLN A 190 -12.92 -17.28 0.05
CA GLN A 190 -12.72 -17.20 1.49
C GLN A 190 -13.30 -18.41 2.24
N GLY A 191 -13.79 -19.42 1.52
CA GLY A 191 -14.35 -20.64 2.09
C GLY A 191 -15.78 -20.50 2.63
N GLN A 192 -16.48 -19.40 2.34
CA GLN A 192 -17.87 -19.23 2.77
C GLN A 192 -18.84 -19.79 1.72
N THR A 193 -19.73 -20.68 2.16
CA THR A 193 -20.83 -21.20 1.33
C THR A 193 -21.93 -20.16 1.21
N ARG A 194 -22.28 -19.77 -0.01
CA ARG A 194 -23.43 -18.93 -0.32
C ARG A 194 -24.50 -19.75 -1.01
N GLU A 195 -25.71 -19.57 -0.54
CA GLU A 195 -26.90 -20.15 -1.13
C GLU A 195 -27.79 -19.05 -1.71
N LEU A 196 -28.66 -19.44 -2.64
CA LEU A 196 -29.67 -18.54 -3.16
C LEU A 196 -30.51 -17.94 -2.00
N PRO A 197 -30.75 -16.62 -1.98
CA PRO A 197 -31.61 -16.00 -1.00
C PRO A 197 -33.03 -16.57 -1.04
N GLU A 198 -33.69 -16.64 0.11
CA GLU A 198 -35.02 -17.25 0.22
C GLU A 198 -36.07 -16.57 -0.66
N TYR A 199 -35.98 -15.25 -0.84
CA TYR A 199 -36.91 -14.52 -1.71
C TYR A 199 -36.79 -14.94 -3.19
N ILE A 200 -35.60 -15.27 -3.67
CA ILE A 200 -35.42 -15.76 -5.06
C ILE A 200 -35.98 -17.18 -5.17
N LYS A 201 -35.78 -18.03 -4.15
CA LYS A 201 -36.34 -19.39 -4.15
C LYS A 201 -37.87 -19.37 -4.24
N VAL A 202 -38.53 -18.49 -3.49
CA VAL A 202 -39.99 -18.29 -3.56
C VAL A 202 -40.41 -17.81 -4.94
N GLN A 203 -39.71 -16.83 -5.53
CA GLN A 203 -40.01 -16.36 -6.89
C GLN A 203 -39.85 -17.47 -7.95
N LEU A 204 -38.85 -18.34 -7.81
CA LEU A 204 -38.67 -19.50 -8.69
C LEU A 204 -39.80 -20.51 -8.51
N ASP A 205 -40.27 -20.74 -7.28
CA ASP A 205 -41.41 -21.62 -7.02
C ASP A 205 -42.69 -21.07 -7.64
N GLU A 206 -42.95 -19.76 -7.51
CA GLU A 206 -44.12 -19.10 -8.11
C GLU A 206 -44.08 -19.11 -9.65
N ARG A 207 -42.90 -18.92 -10.26
CA ARG A 207 -42.75 -18.90 -11.73
C ARG A 207 -42.96 -20.27 -12.36
N PHE A 208 -42.43 -21.32 -11.75
CA PHE A 208 -42.53 -22.70 -12.23
C PHE A 208 -43.60 -23.46 -11.44
N THR A 209 -44.81 -22.89 -11.41
CA THR A 209 -46.03 -23.52 -10.88
C THR A 209 -46.75 -24.28 -11.98
N PHE A 210 -47.08 -25.53 -11.70
CA PHE A 210 -47.78 -26.44 -12.63
C PHE A 210 -49.00 -27.05 -11.93
N GLU A 211 -49.83 -26.19 -11.34
CA GLU A 211 -51.03 -26.60 -10.63
C GLU A 211 -52.08 -27.16 -11.59
N ASN A 212 -52.91 -28.08 -11.08
CA ASN A 212 -54.05 -28.59 -11.82
C ASN A 212 -55.16 -27.54 -11.86
N GLU A 213 -55.82 -27.41 -13.01
CA GLU A 213 -56.89 -26.43 -13.21
C GLU A 213 -58.26 -27.08 -12.99
N MET A 214 -59.24 -26.29 -12.55
CA MET A 214 -60.63 -26.74 -12.49
C MET A 214 -61.36 -26.27 -13.75
N GLU A 215 -61.66 -27.20 -14.65
CA GLU A 215 -62.44 -26.94 -15.86
C GLU A 215 -63.78 -27.70 -15.78
N ASP A 216 -64.90 -26.99 -15.96
CA ASP A 216 -66.26 -27.55 -15.87
C ASP A 216 -66.54 -28.40 -14.61
N GLY A 217 -65.92 -28.03 -13.48
CA GLY A 217 -66.07 -28.73 -12.20
C GLY A 217 -65.28 -30.04 -12.07
N LYS A 218 -64.37 -30.34 -13.00
CA LYS A 218 -63.42 -31.45 -12.93
C LYS A 218 -61.99 -30.94 -12.82
N GLU A 219 -61.17 -31.66 -12.08
CA GLU A 219 -59.74 -31.40 -12.01
C GLU A 219 -59.07 -31.88 -13.30
N VAL A 220 -58.39 -30.97 -13.97
CA VAL A 220 -57.66 -31.18 -15.22
C VAL A 220 -56.17 -31.00 -14.93
N LEU A 221 -55.38 -32.00 -15.32
CA LEU A 221 -53.92 -31.95 -15.20
C LEU A 221 -53.36 -30.78 -16.01
N TRP A 222 -52.29 -30.15 -15.52
CA TRP A 222 -51.65 -29.02 -16.20
C TRP A 222 -51.33 -29.31 -17.68
N GLU A 223 -50.85 -30.51 -17.99
CA GLU A 223 -50.55 -30.93 -19.37
C GLU A 223 -51.80 -30.92 -20.26
N ALA A 224 -52.94 -31.36 -19.73
CA ALA A 224 -54.18 -31.39 -20.48
C ALA A 224 -54.78 -29.98 -20.61
N ALA A 225 -54.80 -29.19 -19.53
CA ALA A 225 -55.33 -27.83 -19.55
C ALA A 225 -54.63 -26.93 -20.59
N ASN A 226 -53.33 -27.13 -20.79
CA ASN A 226 -52.51 -26.28 -21.66
C ASN A 226 -52.34 -26.82 -23.09
N PHE A 227 -52.49 -28.13 -23.31
CA PHE A 227 -52.16 -28.76 -24.59
C PHE A 227 -53.22 -29.73 -25.15
N PHE A 228 -54.31 -30.02 -24.42
CA PHE A 228 -55.40 -30.89 -24.88
C PHE A 228 -56.56 -30.07 -25.45
N ASP A 229 -56.95 -30.32 -26.71
CA ASP A 229 -57.96 -29.54 -27.44
C ASP A 229 -57.67 -28.02 -27.54
N VAL A 230 -56.40 -27.64 -27.34
CA VAL A 230 -55.92 -26.27 -27.46
C VAL A 230 -55.32 -26.04 -28.86
N PRO A 231 -55.74 -24.99 -29.59
CA PRO A 231 -55.23 -24.71 -30.93
C PRO A 231 -53.75 -24.30 -30.91
N LEU A 232 -53.02 -24.62 -31.97
CA LEU A 232 -51.61 -24.24 -32.13
C LEU A 232 -51.35 -22.74 -31.87
N ALA A 233 -52.27 -21.88 -32.31
CA ALA A 233 -52.18 -20.43 -32.10
C ALA A 233 -52.05 -20.04 -30.62
N ALA A 234 -52.66 -20.78 -29.69
CA ALA A 234 -52.57 -20.53 -28.26
C ALA A 234 -51.37 -21.23 -27.60
N VAL A 235 -51.01 -22.42 -28.08
CA VAL A 235 -49.88 -23.20 -27.54
C VAL A 235 -48.53 -22.53 -27.79
N MET A 236 -48.35 -21.89 -28.95
CA MET A 236 -47.06 -21.23 -29.28
C MET A 236 -46.71 -20.06 -28.34
N PRO A 237 -47.61 -19.08 -28.10
CA PRO A 237 -47.41 -18.06 -27.06
C PRO A 237 -47.14 -18.62 -25.67
N LEU A 238 -47.83 -19.70 -25.28
CA LEU A 238 -47.61 -20.32 -23.98
C LEU A 238 -46.17 -20.84 -23.85
N MET A 239 -45.67 -21.57 -24.85
CA MET A 239 -44.29 -22.04 -24.87
C MET A 239 -43.28 -20.87 -24.92
N SER A 240 -43.59 -19.78 -25.62
CA SER A 240 -42.77 -18.56 -25.60
C SER A 240 -42.72 -17.91 -24.22
N LYS A 241 -43.84 -17.89 -23.50
CA LYS A 241 -43.89 -17.41 -22.11
C LYS A 241 -43.01 -18.27 -21.21
N MET A 242 -43.00 -19.59 -21.39
CA MET A 242 -42.09 -20.48 -20.63
C MET A 242 -40.61 -20.19 -20.93
N ILE A 243 -40.26 -19.88 -22.18
CA ILE A 243 -38.89 -19.45 -22.52
C ILE A 243 -38.53 -18.14 -21.81
N VAL A 244 -39.45 -17.17 -21.79
CA VAL A 244 -39.28 -15.90 -21.07
C VAL A 244 -39.05 -16.16 -19.57
N ASP A 245 -39.85 -17.03 -18.94
CA ASP A 245 -39.67 -17.37 -17.51
C ASP A 245 -38.30 -17.99 -17.23
N VAL A 246 -37.81 -18.86 -18.13
CA VAL A 246 -36.47 -19.47 -18.01
C VAL A 246 -35.39 -18.42 -18.09
N GLN A 247 -35.49 -17.47 -19.03
CA GLN A 247 -34.51 -16.40 -19.19
C GLN A 247 -34.54 -15.39 -18.03
N ASP A 248 -35.72 -15.06 -17.52
CA ASP A 248 -35.86 -14.21 -16.33
C ASP A 248 -35.29 -14.91 -15.08
N ALA A 249 -35.56 -16.20 -14.90
CA ALA A 249 -35.01 -16.99 -13.80
C ALA A 249 -33.47 -17.07 -13.88
N GLN A 250 -32.93 -17.25 -15.08
CA GLN A 250 -31.50 -17.18 -15.33
C GLN A 250 -30.93 -15.81 -14.92
N GLU A 251 -31.55 -14.72 -15.36
CA GLU A 251 -31.08 -13.36 -15.07
C GLU A 251 -31.09 -13.04 -13.57
N ASP A 252 -32.11 -13.46 -12.83
CA ASP A 252 -32.15 -13.23 -11.37
C ASP A 252 -31.01 -13.94 -10.64
N VAL A 253 -30.68 -15.16 -11.05
CA VAL A 253 -29.56 -15.91 -10.48
C VAL A 253 -28.22 -15.29 -10.88
N LEU A 254 -28.07 -14.85 -12.14
CA LEU A 254 -26.86 -14.17 -12.61
C LEU A 254 -26.66 -12.81 -11.91
N SER A 255 -27.73 -12.05 -11.73
CA SER A 255 -27.71 -10.77 -11.01
C SER A 255 -27.33 -10.95 -9.54
N TRP A 256 -27.85 -12.00 -8.89
CA TRP A 256 -27.43 -12.39 -7.54
C TRP A 256 -25.94 -12.74 -7.47
N LEU A 257 -25.43 -13.53 -8.42
CA LEU A 257 -24.01 -13.87 -8.51
C LEU A 257 -23.14 -12.60 -8.67
N LEU A 258 -23.57 -11.67 -9.55
CA LEU A 258 -22.87 -10.41 -9.79
C LEU A 258 -22.86 -9.51 -8.54
N GLY A 259 -24.00 -9.34 -7.87
CA GLY A 259 -24.12 -8.58 -6.63
C GLY A 259 -23.27 -9.17 -5.50
N GLY A 260 -23.13 -10.50 -5.45
CA GLY A 260 -22.26 -11.20 -4.51
C GLY A 260 -20.78 -10.83 -4.64
N ILE A 261 -20.31 -10.45 -5.82
CA ILE A 261 -18.92 -10.01 -6.06
C ILE A 261 -18.70 -8.60 -5.50
N GLU A 262 -19.68 -7.70 -5.69
CA GLU A 262 -19.58 -6.28 -5.30
C GLU A 262 -19.74 -6.06 -3.80
N ALA A 263 -20.62 -6.81 -3.13
CA ALA A 263 -20.90 -6.65 -1.71
C ALA A 263 -19.64 -6.79 -0.82
N LYS A 264 -18.64 -7.58 -1.26
CA LYS A 264 -17.35 -7.74 -0.58
C LYS A 264 -16.23 -6.88 -1.15
N SER A 265 -16.53 -5.81 -1.87
CA SER A 265 -15.51 -4.87 -2.36
C SER A 265 -15.43 -3.66 -1.43
N TYR A 266 -14.22 -3.33 -0.99
CA TYR A 266 -13.96 -2.08 -0.29
C TYR A 266 -14.26 -0.91 -1.24
N LYS A 267 -15.12 0.00 -0.80
CA LYS A 267 -15.39 1.23 -1.53
C LYS A 267 -14.38 2.28 -1.05
N PHE A 268 -13.68 2.91 -1.98
CA PHE A 268 -12.73 3.98 -1.70
C PHE A 268 -13.22 5.24 -2.40
N THR A 269 -13.16 6.39 -1.72
CA THR A 269 -13.55 7.68 -2.29
C THR A 269 -12.35 8.47 -2.80
N ASN A 270 -11.16 8.23 -2.24
CA ASN A 270 -9.97 9.01 -2.49
C ASN A 270 -8.77 8.12 -2.79
N LEU A 271 -7.92 8.59 -3.69
CA LEU A 271 -6.63 8.00 -4.05
C LEU A 271 -5.54 9.03 -3.80
N MET A 272 -4.47 8.64 -3.12
CA MET A 272 -3.27 9.47 -2.97
C MET A 272 -2.00 8.66 -3.25
N PRO A 273 -0.99 9.24 -3.91
CA PRO A 273 0.33 8.63 -3.95
C PRO A 273 1.01 8.78 -2.58
N LEU A 274 1.54 7.68 -2.06
CA LEU A 274 2.36 7.64 -0.84
C LEU A 274 3.77 7.23 -1.23
N VAL A 275 4.76 8.04 -0.82
CA VAL A 275 6.18 7.77 -1.03
C VAL A 275 6.80 7.50 0.34
N VAL A 276 7.29 6.27 0.53
CA VAL A 276 7.91 5.82 1.78
C VAL A 276 9.42 5.70 1.55
N PRO A 277 10.22 6.68 2.01
CA PRO A 277 11.67 6.62 1.87
C PRO A 277 12.29 5.56 2.78
N GLU A 278 13.34 4.87 2.31
CA GLU A 278 14.11 3.92 3.15
C GLU A 278 14.86 4.66 4.29
N SER A 279 15.36 5.87 4.00
CA SER A 279 16.01 6.75 4.96
C SER A 279 15.70 8.22 4.65
N ASN A 280 15.40 8.99 5.69
CA ASN A 280 15.20 10.43 5.61
C ASN A 280 16.51 11.24 5.65
N TYR A 281 17.65 10.57 5.86
CA TYR A 281 18.97 11.21 5.93
C TYR A 281 19.92 10.58 4.90
N ILE A 282 20.33 11.37 3.91
CA ILE A 282 21.13 10.92 2.77
C ILE A 282 22.34 11.83 2.63
N LEU A 283 23.52 11.21 2.53
CA LEU A 283 24.75 11.94 2.33
C LEU A 283 24.99 12.18 0.85
N ARG A 284 25.62 13.32 0.50
CA ARG A 284 25.99 13.62 -0.88
C ARG A 284 26.85 12.48 -1.48
N GLY A 285 26.46 12.01 -2.66
CA GLY A 285 27.10 10.89 -3.35
C GLY A 285 26.43 9.53 -3.11
N ASP A 286 25.39 9.48 -2.28
CA ASP A 286 24.56 8.28 -2.07
C ASP A 286 23.29 8.30 -2.95
N SER A 287 22.61 7.17 -3.08
CA SER A 287 21.37 7.02 -3.86
C SER A 287 20.12 7.14 -3.00
N PHE A 288 19.16 7.98 -3.39
CA PHE A 288 17.83 8.00 -2.79
C PHE A 288 17.01 6.79 -3.23
N ARG A 289 16.41 6.08 -2.28
CA ARG A 289 15.52 4.94 -2.50
C ARG A 289 14.24 5.13 -1.71
N ALA A 290 13.11 4.84 -2.35
CA ALA A 290 11.79 4.96 -1.76
C ALA A 290 10.82 4.02 -2.46
N ASP A 291 9.90 3.46 -1.68
CA ASP A 291 8.75 2.74 -2.21
C ASP A 291 7.65 3.73 -2.56
N VAL A 292 7.11 3.63 -3.76
CA VAL A 292 6.02 4.48 -4.25
C VAL A 292 4.79 3.61 -4.42
N LEU A 293 3.74 3.91 -3.64
CA LEU A 293 2.49 3.17 -3.65
C LEU A 293 1.30 4.11 -3.84
N LEU A 294 0.21 3.60 -4.40
CA LEU A 294 -1.06 4.31 -4.49
C LEU A 294 -1.92 3.87 -3.31
N ALA A 295 -2.15 4.77 -2.35
CA ALA A 295 -3.02 4.53 -1.21
C ALA A 295 -4.46 4.91 -1.56
N ALA A 296 -5.38 3.95 -1.40
CA ALA A 296 -6.81 4.17 -1.50
C ALA A 296 -7.43 4.23 -0.10
N TYR A 297 -8.27 5.22 0.16
CA TYR A 297 -8.94 5.40 1.44
C TYR A 297 -10.33 6.03 1.26
N ASP A 298 -11.16 5.94 2.30
CA ASP A 298 -12.50 6.51 2.34
C ASP A 298 -12.56 7.61 3.41
N ALA A 299 -12.85 8.85 2.99
CA ALA A 299 -13.00 9.98 3.91
C ALA A 299 -14.39 10.04 4.55
N THR A 300 -15.37 9.33 3.99
CA THR A 300 -16.76 9.30 4.49
C THR A 300 -16.90 8.36 5.68
N ASN A 301 -16.20 7.23 5.64
CA ASN A 301 -16.15 6.25 6.72
C ASN A 301 -14.77 6.31 7.41
N ALA A 302 -14.59 7.32 8.25
CA ALA A 302 -13.35 7.51 8.99
C ALA A 302 -13.10 6.32 9.97
N PRO A 303 -11.91 5.70 9.94
CA PRO A 303 -11.57 4.62 10.86
C PRO A 303 -11.29 5.14 12.28
N ASP A 304 -11.27 4.30 13.31
CA ASP A 304 -10.70 4.68 14.61
C ASP A 304 -9.20 4.35 14.64
N ILE A 305 -8.34 5.29 15.03
CA ILE A 305 -6.89 5.09 15.05
C ILE A 305 -6.37 5.28 16.48
N PHE A 306 -5.62 4.30 16.98
CA PHE A 306 -4.98 4.31 18.30
C PHE A 306 -3.47 4.15 18.16
N ILE A 307 -2.71 4.84 19.01
CA ILE A 307 -1.25 4.76 19.05
C ILE A 307 -0.81 4.62 20.50
N ASP A 308 0.15 3.74 20.72
CA ASP A 308 0.80 3.57 22.01
C ASP A 308 1.67 4.79 22.35
N GLY A 309 1.59 5.25 23.60
CA GLY A 309 2.45 6.31 24.11
C GLY A 309 3.87 5.83 24.39
N ASP A 310 4.04 4.53 24.63
CA ASP A 310 5.32 3.93 24.94
C ASP A 310 6.11 3.50 23.69
N LYS A 311 7.43 3.46 23.82
CA LYS A 311 8.33 2.99 22.76
C LYS A 311 8.07 1.51 22.47
N TRP A 312 7.92 1.16 21.20
CA TRP A 312 7.85 -0.23 20.78
C TRP A 312 9.22 -0.91 20.90
N ASP A 313 9.24 -2.11 21.49
CA ASP A 313 10.46 -2.87 21.80
C ASP A 313 11.01 -3.69 20.61
N GLY A 314 10.31 -3.67 19.47
CA GLY A 314 10.69 -4.39 18.26
C GLY A 314 10.36 -5.89 18.29
N ARG A 315 9.75 -6.40 19.35
CA ARG A 315 9.47 -7.84 19.55
C ARG A 315 8.00 -8.15 19.79
N ASP A 316 7.25 -7.18 20.32
CA ASP A 316 5.85 -7.37 20.65
C ASP A 316 4.93 -7.27 19.41
N SER A 317 4.50 -8.44 18.91
CA SER A 317 3.55 -8.60 17.81
C SER A 317 2.08 -8.71 18.26
N THR A 318 1.76 -8.54 19.55
CA THR A 318 0.36 -8.60 20.02
C THR A 318 -0.48 -7.43 19.48
N LEU A 319 -1.80 -7.49 19.53
CA LEU A 319 -2.62 -6.32 19.21
C LEU A 319 -2.54 -5.29 20.34
N LEU A 320 -2.52 -4.00 19.99
CA LEU A 320 -2.56 -2.91 20.97
C LEU A 320 -3.88 -2.96 21.75
N ALA A 321 -3.80 -3.00 23.08
CA ALA A 321 -4.97 -2.95 23.95
C ALA A 321 -5.57 -1.53 23.90
N TYR A 322 -6.64 -1.34 23.13
CA TYR A 322 -7.22 -0.02 22.86
C TYR A 322 -8.28 0.41 23.89
N GLU A 323 -8.72 -0.48 24.78
CA GLU A 323 -9.75 -0.17 25.78
C GLU A 323 -9.27 0.92 26.74
N GLY A 324 -9.95 2.06 26.73
CA GLY A 324 -9.61 3.23 27.55
C GLY A 324 -8.56 4.18 26.95
N MET A 325 -8.06 3.91 25.74
CA MET A 325 -7.20 4.84 25.00
C MET A 325 -8.01 5.91 24.27
N GLU A 326 -7.44 7.12 24.21
CA GLU A 326 -7.97 8.20 23.39
C GLU A 326 -7.50 8.02 21.94
N GLY A 327 -8.46 7.94 21.00
CA GLY A 327 -8.17 7.83 19.58
C GLY A 327 -7.57 9.11 18.99
N LEU A 328 -6.82 8.98 17.91
CA LEU A 328 -6.31 10.13 17.15
C LEU A 328 -7.45 10.91 16.52
N THR A 329 -7.31 12.23 16.53
CA THR A 329 -8.22 13.11 15.80
C THR A 329 -8.04 12.93 14.30
N ILE A 330 -9.15 12.68 13.61
CA ILE A 330 -9.20 12.55 12.16
C ILE A 330 -9.66 13.88 11.56
N GLY A 331 -8.91 14.37 10.57
CA GLY A 331 -9.29 15.58 9.86
C GLY A 331 -10.48 15.36 8.94
N ALA A 332 -11.05 16.45 8.42
CA ALA A 332 -12.10 16.39 7.37
C ALA A 332 -11.63 15.72 6.07
N ASP A 333 -10.32 15.50 5.95
CA ASP A 333 -9.64 14.75 4.90
C ASP A 333 -9.65 13.23 5.15
N GLY A 334 -10.24 12.74 6.24
CA GLY A 334 -10.26 11.31 6.59
C GLY A 334 -8.93 10.77 7.11
N MET A 335 -7.94 11.63 7.36
CA MET A 335 -6.59 11.23 7.81
C MET A 335 -6.38 11.51 9.30
N GLY A 336 -5.82 10.53 10.02
CA GLY A 336 -5.32 10.71 11.38
C GLY A 336 -3.99 11.45 11.39
N LYS A 337 -3.90 12.56 12.14
CA LYS A 337 -2.67 13.38 12.22
C LYS A 337 -1.93 13.10 13.53
N LEU A 338 -0.86 12.30 13.45
CA LEU A 338 -0.02 11.97 14.60
C LEU A 338 0.99 13.09 14.87
N ARG A 339 1.07 13.53 16.14
CA ARG A 339 2.10 14.44 16.63
C ARG A 339 2.59 14.00 18.00
N ILE A 340 3.84 13.54 18.06
CA ILE A 340 4.48 13.10 19.31
C ILE A 340 5.55 14.14 19.72
N PRO A 341 5.41 14.81 20.89
CA PRO A 341 6.43 15.74 21.37
C PRO A 341 7.67 14.98 21.87
N THR A 342 8.85 15.31 21.36
CA THR A 342 10.13 14.65 21.74
C THR A 342 10.78 15.20 23.01
N ARG A 343 10.14 16.17 23.68
CA ARG A 343 10.69 16.82 24.87
C ARG A 343 10.72 15.83 26.04
N GLY A 344 11.92 15.46 26.49
CA GLY A 344 12.12 14.52 27.60
C GLY A 344 12.22 13.05 27.19
N MET A 345 12.23 12.75 25.88
CA MET A 345 12.46 11.39 25.39
C MET A 345 13.94 11.00 25.47
N SER A 346 14.20 9.70 25.61
CA SER A 346 15.55 9.15 25.51
C SER A 346 16.12 9.33 24.10
N LEU A 347 17.42 9.64 24.02
CA LEU A 347 18.14 9.73 22.74
C LEU A 347 18.20 8.36 22.04
N GLY A 348 18.30 8.39 20.71
CA GLY A 348 18.46 7.21 19.86
C GLY A 348 17.23 6.87 19.02
N ASP A 349 17.23 5.65 18.49
CA ASP A 349 16.21 5.16 17.56
C ASP A 349 14.97 4.67 18.31
N MET A 350 13.81 5.10 17.81
CA MET A 350 12.51 4.78 18.41
C MET A 350 11.42 4.62 17.36
N SER A 351 10.50 3.71 17.64
CA SER A 351 9.30 3.46 16.85
C SER A 351 8.13 3.24 17.80
N PHE A 352 6.92 3.44 17.29
CA PHE A 352 5.68 3.33 18.04
C PHE A 352 4.77 2.30 17.39
N LYS A 353 3.95 1.66 18.21
CA LYS A 353 2.96 0.69 17.80
C LYS A 353 1.58 1.34 17.75
N GLY A 354 0.78 0.96 16.77
CA GLY A 354 -0.57 1.49 16.60
C GLY A 354 -1.56 0.47 16.06
N LEU A 355 -2.83 0.85 16.11
CA LEU A 355 -3.98 0.05 15.69
C LEU A 355 -4.97 0.94 14.93
N ILE A 356 -5.38 0.50 13.74
CA ILE A 356 -6.47 1.10 12.97
C ILE A 356 -7.65 0.14 13.05
N ARG A 357 -8.84 0.65 13.35
CA ARG A 357 -10.10 -0.09 13.28
C ARG A 357 -10.96 0.54 12.19
N TYR A 358 -11.30 -0.23 11.18
CA TYR A 358 -12.14 0.25 10.08
C TYR A 358 -13.36 -0.65 9.91
N GLN A 359 -14.44 -0.10 9.36
CA GLN A 359 -15.64 -0.87 9.05
C GLN A 359 -15.50 -1.50 7.67
N GLY A 360 -15.56 -2.83 7.61
CA GLY A 360 -15.54 -3.59 6.36
C GLY A 360 -16.88 -3.52 5.59
N PRO A 361 -16.93 -4.01 4.34
CA PRO A 361 -18.14 -4.00 3.50
C PRO A 361 -19.31 -4.77 4.12
N ASP A 362 -19.00 -5.78 4.94
CA ASP A 362 -19.97 -6.62 5.66
C ASP A 362 -20.49 -5.95 6.95
N GLY A 363 -20.07 -4.71 7.23
CA GLY A 363 -20.44 -3.95 8.43
C GLY A 363 -19.65 -4.29 9.70
N ASN A 364 -18.84 -5.34 9.67
CA ASN A 364 -17.95 -5.74 10.76
C ASN A 364 -16.77 -4.75 10.92
N ILE A 365 -16.35 -4.49 12.16
CA ILE A 365 -15.18 -3.66 12.45
C ILE A 365 -13.95 -4.56 12.56
N GLU A 366 -12.97 -4.33 11.68
CA GLU A 366 -11.73 -5.10 11.63
C GLU A 366 -10.55 -4.30 12.21
N PRO A 367 -9.75 -4.90 13.11
CA PRO A 367 -8.51 -4.29 13.60
C PRO A 367 -7.31 -4.58 12.66
N TYR A 368 -6.49 -3.56 12.42
CA TYR A 368 -5.26 -3.63 11.64
C TYR A 368 -4.10 -2.96 12.37
N SER A 369 -3.08 -3.71 12.76
CA SER A 369 -1.90 -3.20 13.46
C SER A 369 -0.91 -2.53 12.51
N PHE A 370 -0.28 -1.45 12.95
CA PHE A 370 0.83 -0.82 12.24
C PHE A 370 1.96 -0.41 13.19
N TYR A 371 3.14 -0.17 12.62
CA TYR A 371 4.30 0.35 13.33
C TYR A 371 4.78 1.61 12.62
N THR A 372 5.17 2.64 13.36
CA THR A 372 5.74 3.83 12.76
C THR A 372 7.14 3.52 12.21
N PRO A 373 7.59 4.23 11.16
CA PRO A 373 8.99 4.22 10.76
C PRO A 373 9.90 4.55 11.94
N THR A 374 11.13 4.04 11.92
CA THR A 374 12.14 4.36 12.94
C THR A 374 12.49 5.85 12.87
N ILE A 375 12.35 6.53 14.00
CA ILE A 375 12.69 7.94 14.17
C ILE A 375 13.92 8.01 15.09
N THR A 376 14.93 8.78 14.70
CA THR A 376 16.12 9.02 15.54
C THR A 376 15.96 10.35 16.27
N VAL A 377 15.96 10.33 17.60
CA VAL A 377 15.98 11.54 18.44
C VAL A 377 17.42 11.82 18.87
N ALA A 378 17.94 12.98 18.46
CA ALA A 378 19.30 13.41 18.76
C ALA A 378 19.31 14.81 19.38
N GLU A 379 20.35 15.12 20.15
CA GLU A 379 20.57 16.47 20.66
C GLU A 379 20.97 17.43 19.53
N PRO A 380 20.50 18.69 19.55
CA PRO A 380 20.94 19.68 18.59
C PRO A 380 22.42 20.00 18.78
N ALA A 381 23.27 19.63 17.81
CA ALA A 381 24.69 19.93 17.82
C ALA A 381 25.00 21.21 17.01
N LEU A 382 25.71 22.16 17.62
CA LEU A 382 26.25 23.34 16.94
C LEU A 382 27.78 23.25 16.88
N VAL A 383 28.35 23.27 15.67
CA VAL A 383 29.81 23.23 15.47
C VAL A 383 30.31 24.62 15.09
N VAL A 384 30.99 25.30 16.01
CA VAL A 384 31.71 26.56 15.74
C VAL A 384 33.20 26.30 15.82
N SER A 385 33.90 26.39 14.69
CA SER A 385 35.35 26.14 14.60
C SER A 385 36.10 27.40 14.14
N PRO A 386 36.96 28.02 14.98
CA PRO A 386 37.79 29.15 14.56
C PRO A 386 38.83 28.72 13.51
N THR A 387 38.76 29.29 12.31
CA THR A 387 39.58 28.87 11.14
C THR A 387 41.08 29.13 11.30
N LYS A 388 41.47 30.15 12.07
CA LYS A 388 42.89 30.48 12.32
C LYS A 388 43.52 29.69 13.46
N MET A 389 42.72 28.99 14.26
CA MET A 389 43.17 28.22 15.43
C MET A 389 43.30 26.72 15.14
N ASN A 390 43.25 26.29 13.88
CA ASN A 390 43.52 24.90 13.47
C ASN A 390 45.02 24.56 13.56
N VAL A 391 45.58 24.62 14.77
CA VAL A 391 47.00 24.46 15.06
C VAL A 391 47.20 23.47 16.20
N PHE A 392 48.12 22.53 16.02
CA PHE A 392 48.67 21.71 17.10
C PHE A 392 50.09 22.12 17.43
N TYR A 393 50.42 22.14 18.72
CA TYR A 393 51.75 22.45 19.23
C TYR A 393 52.51 21.17 19.57
N ARG A 394 53.76 21.06 19.10
CA ARG A 394 54.66 19.95 19.46
C ARG A 394 55.06 20.04 20.94
N GLY A 395 55.26 18.89 21.59
CA GLY A 395 55.76 18.82 22.97
C GLY A 395 54.72 19.12 24.06
N VAL A 396 53.45 19.34 23.70
CA VAL A 396 52.32 19.48 24.62
C VAL A 396 51.14 18.62 24.17
N PRO A 397 50.32 18.09 25.10
CA PRO A 397 49.08 17.39 24.75
C PRO A 397 48.05 18.39 24.21
N ASN A 398 47.50 18.15 23.01
CA ASN A 398 46.51 19.02 22.39
C ASN A 398 45.11 18.39 22.50
N PRO A 399 44.22 18.89 23.37
CA PRO A 399 42.85 18.37 23.49
C PRO A 399 42.00 18.77 22.28
N VAL A 400 41.17 17.84 21.79
CA VAL A 400 40.29 18.00 20.63
C VAL A 400 38.98 17.25 20.88
N GLU A 401 37.87 17.90 20.57
CA GLU A 401 36.55 17.26 20.49
C GLU A 401 36.20 16.98 19.03
N VAL A 402 35.72 15.77 18.76
CA VAL A 402 35.27 15.34 17.43
C VAL A 402 33.86 14.81 17.58
N SER A 403 32.92 15.47 16.89
CA SER A 403 31.51 15.08 16.84
C SER A 403 31.04 15.05 15.40
N VAL A 404 30.26 14.03 15.03
CA VAL A 404 29.62 13.93 13.73
C VAL A 404 28.11 14.08 13.92
N PRO A 405 27.47 15.11 13.34
CA PRO A 405 26.03 15.28 13.46
C PRO A 405 25.27 14.03 13.00
N GLY A 406 24.34 13.54 13.83
CA GLY A 406 23.53 12.36 13.53
C GLY A 406 24.21 11.01 13.81
N VAL A 407 25.41 10.98 14.39
CA VAL A 407 26.13 9.74 14.72
C VAL A 407 26.55 9.77 16.20
N ALA A 408 26.29 8.68 16.92
CA ALA A 408 26.67 8.54 18.32
C ALA A 408 28.20 8.42 18.49
N GLN A 409 28.75 8.94 19.60
CA GLN A 409 30.21 9.09 19.83
C GLN A 409 30.98 7.76 19.92
N ASP A 410 30.28 6.66 20.21
CA ASP A 410 30.80 5.30 20.20
C ASP A 410 30.96 4.74 18.77
N LYS A 411 30.18 5.24 17.82
CA LYS A 411 30.21 4.87 16.39
C LYS A 411 31.13 5.75 15.53
N VAL A 412 31.98 6.58 16.17
CA VAL A 412 32.94 7.47 15.51
C VAL A 412 34.37 6.95 15.73
N ASP A 413 35.03 6.56 14.64
CA ASP A 413 36.45 6.19 14.62
C ASP A 413 37.28 7.38 14.10
N VAL A 414 38.25 7.84 14.90
CA VAL A 414 39.09 9.00 14.57
C VAL A 414 40.53 8.56 14.40
N ARG A 415 41.13 8.93 13.27
CA ARG A 415 42.52 8.63 12.92
C ARG A 415 43.27 9.90 12.57
N ILE A 416 44.59 9.84 12.74
CA ILE A 416 45.50 10.93 12.42
C ILE A 416 46.71 10.39 11.66
N ASP A 417 47.11 11.11 10.62
CA ASP A 417 48.21 10.70 9.73
C ASP A 417 49.54 11.38 10.13
N GLY A 418 50.64 11.06 9.42
CA GLY A 418 51.91 11.81 9.55
C GLY A 418 52.78 11.45 10.76
N GLY A 419 52.55 10.27 11.36
CA GLY A 419 53.31 9.81 12.53
C GLY A 419 52.95 10.55 13.83
N HIS A 420 51.75 11.12 13.88
CA HIS A 420 51.14 11.69 15.08
C HIS A 420 50.43 10.61 15.89
N SER A 421 50.23 10.85 17.18
CA SER A 421 49.43 9.98 18.05
C SER A 421 48.14 10.66 18.44
N ILE A 422 47.04 9.91 18.45
CA ILE A 422 45.74 10.34 18.95
C ILE A 422 45.22 9.32 19.96
N LYS A 423 44.77 9.78 21.12
CA LYS A 423 44.30 8.93 22.22
C LYS A 423 42.92 9.39 22.68
N LYS A 424 41.93 8.49 22.66
CA LYS A 424 40.58 8.74 23.19
C LYS A 424 40.61 8.77 24.72
N GLN A 425 39.98 9.76 25.30
CA GLN A 425 39.83 9.93 26.74
C GLN A 425 38.48 9.35 27.23
N PRO A 426 38.34 9.04 28.53
CA PRO A 426 37.11 8.50 29.10
C PRO A 426 35.88 9.41 28.94
N ASP A 427 36.09 10.72 28.82
CA ASP A 427 35.05 11.73 28.59
C ASP A 427 34.60 11.85 27.12
N GLY A 428 35.18 11.05 26.22
CA GLY A 428 34.87 11.08 24.79
C GLY A 428 35.68 12.10 23.98
N SER A 429 36.51 12.92 24.63
CA SER A 429 37.47 13.81 23.99
C SER A 429 38.70 13.05 23.47
N TYR A 430 39.52 13.70 22.66
CA TYR A 430 40.76 13.14 22.12
C TYR A 430 41.94 14.02 22.47
N ILE A 431 43.08 13.41 22.79
CA ILE A 431 44.35 14.10 22.95
C ILE A 431 45.23 13.78 21.74
N VAL A 432 45.67 14.82 21.05
CA VAL A 432 46.60 14.74 19.92
C VAL A 432 48.01 15.10 20.39
N GLU A 433 48.95 14.20 20.13
CA GLU A 433 50.38 14.37 20.35
C GLU A 433 51.08 14.40 18.98
N PRO A 434 51.48 15.59 18.51
CA PRO A 434 52.20 15.72 17.24
C PRO A 434 53.57 15.04 17.28
N SER A 435 54.07 14.70 16.09
CA SER A 435 55.39 14.10 15.92
C SER A 435 56.46 15.09 16.39
N SER A 436 57.50 14.57 17.05
CA SER A 436 58.67 15.37 17.45
C SER A 436 59.49 15.84 16.25
N SER A 437 59.29 15.25 15.06
CA SER A 437 60.01 15.66 13.85
C SER A 437 59.60 17.05 13.37
N SER A 438 60.61 17.89 13.09
CA SER A 438 60.42 19.23 12.52
C SER A 438 60.03 19.20 11.02
N SER A 439 60.21 18.05 10.35
CA SER A 439 59.86 17.89 8.94
C SER A 439 58.34 17.77 8.72
N VAL A 440 57.60 17.30 9.73
CA VAL A 440 56.15 17.09 9.63
C VAL A 440 55.43 18.37 10.04
N ARG A 441 54.89 19.12 9.08
CA ARG A 441 54.27 20.45 9.31
C ARG A 441 52.74 20.45 9.32
N GLU A 442 52.12 19.34 8.97
CA GLU A 442 50.68 19.20 8.81
C GLU A 442 50.21 17.90 9.44
N ALA A 443 49.01 17.94 10.01
CA ALA A 443 48.33 16.82 10.65
C ALA A 443 46.93 16.72 10.06
N ASN A 444 46.61 15.59 9.44
CA ASN A 444 45.29 15.35 8.85
C ASN A 444 44.52 14.42 9.77
N ILE A 445 43.36 14.89 10.22
CA ILE A 445 42.42 14.07 11.00
C ILE A 445 41.38 13.52 10.05
N THR A 446 41.29 12.19 9.99
CA THR A 446 40.30 11.46 9.20
C THR A 446 39.31 10.79 10.15
N VAL A 447 38.02 10.99 9.90
CA VAL A 447 36.94 10.46 10.74
C VAL A 447 36.13 9.46 9.92
N SER A 448 35.92 8.27 10.45
CA SER A 448 35.00 7.28 9.89
C SER A 448 33.80 7.12 10.81
N ALA A 449 32.61 7.27 10.26
CA ALA A 449 31.37 7.10 10.99
C ALA A 449 30.65 5.83 10.53
N GLU A 450 30.10 5.06 11.47
CA GLU A 450 29.20 3.96 11.19
C GLU A 450 27.76 4.48 11.14
N LEU A 451 27.13 4.33 9.97
CA LEU A 451 25.76 4.75 9.74
C LEU A 451 24.76 3.75 10.36
N PRO A 452 23.48 4.13 10.54
CA PRO A 452 22.45 3.23 11.08
C PRO A 452 22.25 1.94 10.27
N ASP A 453 22.64 1.94 8.99
CA ASP A 453 22.63 0.78 8.09
C ASP A 453 23.80 -0.20 8.30
N GLY A 454 24.70 0.10 9.25
CA GLY A 454 25.91 -0.68 9.54
C GLY A 454 27.08 -0.43 8.58
N SER A 455 26.90 0.44 7.57
CA SER A 455 27.98 0.82 6.66
C SER A 455 28.94 1.82 7.30
N LYS A 456 30.24 1.68 7.02
CA LYS A 456 31.26 2.64 7.47
C LYS A 456 31.58 3.62 6.35
N LYS A 457 31.39 4.90 6.61
CA LYS A 457 31.72 5.96 5.67
C LYS A 457 32.81 6.87 6.21
N SER A 458 33.84 7.07 5.40
CA SER A 458 34.92 8.02 5.69
C SER A 458 34.48 9.43 5.33
N LEU A 459 34.66 10.36 6.26
CA LEU A 459 34.39 11.78 6.09
C LEU A 459 35.64 12.49 5.53
N PRO A 460 35.47 13.67 4.90
CA PRO A 460 36.59 14.47 4.43
C PRO A 460 37.59 14.77 5.56
N ALA A 461 38.87 14.61 5.26
CA ALA A 461 39.93 14.90 6.22
C ALA A 461 39.96 16.39 6.59
N LYS A 462 40.22 16.69 7.86
CA LYS A 462 40.40 18.06 8.36
C LYS A 462 41.88 18.31 8.63
N ASN A 463 42.42 19.34 7.98
CA ASN A 463 43.84 19.65 8.02
C ASN A 463 44.16 20.63 9.16
N PHE A 464 45.14 20.27 9.97
CA PHE A 464 45.69 21.06 11.07
C PHE A 464 47.17 21.36 10.81
N ARG A 465 47.60 22.56 11.21
CA ARG A 465 49.01 22.97 11.08
C ARG A 465 49.77 22.55 12.34
N VAL A 466 50.95 21.98 12.19
CA VAL A 466 51.79 21.58 13.32
C VAL A 466 52.88 22.62 13.55
N LYS A 467 52.73 23.41 14.62
CA LYS A 467 53.68 24.46 15.00
C LYS A 467 54.54 24.05 16.19
N ARG A 468 55.70 24.69 16.33
CA ARG A 468 56.48 24.60 17.57
C ARG A 468 55.86 25.54 18.61
N ILE A 469 56.10 25.25 19.88
CA ILE A 469 55.74 26.15 20.98
C ILE A 469 56.42 27.51 20.71
N PRO A 470 55.76 28.67 20.91
CA PRO A 470 56.40 29.98 20.80
C PRO A 470 57.62 30.11 21.73
N ASP A 471 58.47 31.10 21.50
CA ASP A 471 59.66 31.31 22.35
C ASP A 471 59.23 31.93 23.69
N PRO A 472 59.73 31.40 24.83
CA PRO A 472 59.40 31.96 26.14
C PRO A 472 60.12 33.29 26.34
N VAL A 473 59.63 34.08 27.30
CA VAL A 473 60.26 35.34 27.68
C VAL A 473 61.11 35.11 28.93
N ALA A 474 62.32 35.68 28.94
CA ALA A 474 63.20 35.64 30.11
C ALA A 474 62.73 36.60 31.21
N PHE A 475 62.92 36.20 32.46
CA PHE A 475 62.54 36.95 33.65
C PHE A 475 63.65 36.92 34.69
N TRP A 476 63.92 38.08 35.28
CA TRP A 476 64.83 38.16 36.40
C TRP A 476 64.32 39.19 37.40
N THR A 477 64.17 38.80 38.68
CA THR A 477 63.63 39.67 39.75
C THR A 477 62.28 40.32 39.41
N GLY A 478 61.43 39.62 38.65
CA GLY A 478 60.14 40.12 38.19
C GLY A 478 60.20 41.05 36.96
N LYS A 479 61.39 41.37 36.44
CA LYS A 479 61.57 42.19 35.23
C LYS A 479 61.59 41.34 33.95
N LYS A 480 61.15 41.95 32.85
CA LYS A 480 61.16 41.44 31.46
C LYS A 480 62.18 42.19 30.60
N PRO A 481 62.52 41.69 29.40
CA PRO A 481 63.35 42.43 28.44
C PRO A 481 62.80 43.82 28.05
N THR A 482 61.48 44.04 28.18
CA THR A 482 60.83 45.32 27.92
C THR A 482 61.01 46.35 29.04
N ASP A 483 61.35 45.90 30.25
CA ASP A 483 61.60 46.79 31.38
C ASP A 483 62.98 47.43 31.24
N LYS A 484 63.07 48.73 31.49
CA LYS A 484 64.34 49.49 31.32
C LYS A 484 65.10 49.70 32.63
N GLY A 485 64.46 49.46 33.77
CA GLY A 485 64.95 49.83 35.08
C GLY A 485 64.85 48.70 36.09
N ILE A 486 65.87 48.60 36.94
CA ILE A 486 65.89 47.73 38.12
C ILE A 486 66.40 48.51 39.32
N THR A 487 65.90 48.21 40.51
CA THR A 487 66.37 48.83 41.76
C THR A 487 67.52 48.01 42.35
N LYS A 488 68.40 48.64 43.13
CA LYS A 488 69.49 47.93 43.80
C LYS A 488 68.99 46.84 44.78
N ALA A 489 67.85 47.06 45.43
CA ALA A 489 67.24 46.07 46.31
C ALA A 489 66.77 44.81 45.55
N GLU A 490 66.14 44.98 44.39
CA GLU A 490 65.73 43.85 43.53
C GLU A 490 66.96 43.05 43.06
N VAL A 491 68.03 43.72 42.65
CA VAL A 491 69.29 43.05 42.25
C VAL A 491 69.90 42.24 43.39
N LEU A 492 69.90 42.78 44.61
CA LEU A 492 70.48 42.13 45.80
C LEU A 492 69.63 40.97 46.34
N SER A 493 68.43 40.73 45.80
CA SER A 493 67.63 39.54 46.12
C SER A 493 68.27 38.24 45.63
N PHE A 494 69.20 38.32 44.67
CA PHE A 494 69.86 37.19 44.01
C PHE A 494 68.88 36.12 43.49
N ALA A 495 67.70 36.56 43.02
CA ALA A 495 66.71 35.66 42.44
C ALA A 495 67.27 34.92 41.22
N PRO A 496 66.86 33.66 40.99
CA PRO A 496 67.23 32.92 39.79
C PRO A 496 66.64 33.57 38.53
N VAL A 497 67.31 33.38 37.41
CA VAL A 497 66.78 33.71 36.08
C VAL A 497 65.74 32.63 35.73
N ALA A 498 64.54 33.05 35.37
CA ALA A 498 63.44 32.17 34.97
C ALA A 498 63.04 32.48 33.53
N ALA A 499 62.39 31.53 32.86
CA ALA A 499 61.74 31.75 31.59
C ALA A 499 60.30 31.26 31.69
N ARG A 500 59.34 32.04 31.17
CA ARG A 500 57.92 31.67 31.16
C ARG A 500 57.26 32.12 29.87
N MET A 501 56.21 31.42 29.50
CA MET A 501 55.37 31.78 28.36
C MET A 501 54.47 32.96 28.72
N GLU A 502 54.32 33.91 27.80
CA GLU A 502 53.36 35.01 27.92
C GLU A 502 52.32 34.89 26.82
N GLY A 503 51.04 34.91 27.17
CA GLY A 503 49.94 34.80 26.21
C GLY A 503 49.85 33.45 25.48
N PHE A 504 50.27 32.36 26.13
CA PHE A 504 50.17 31.01 25.58
C PHE A 504 49.20 30.17 26.40
N ASP A 505 48.24 29.53 25.74
CA ASP A 505 47.11 28.84 26.37
C ASP A 505 47.47 27.49 27.02
N PHE A 506 48.68 26.97 26.76
CA PHE A 506 49.14 25.70 27.33
C PHE A 506 50.10 25.94 28.51
N ASP A 507 49.96 25.12 29.55
CA ASP A 507 50.89 25.10 30.67
C ASP A 507 52.23 24.44 30.26
N VAL A 508 53.24 25.27 30.02
CA VAL A 508 54.59 24.85 29.58
C VAL A 508 55.60 25.18 30.66
N LYS A 509 56.27 24.14 31.17
CA LYS A 509 57.38 24.28 32.13
C LYS A 509 58.70 24.44 31.38
N VAL A 510 59.31 25.62 31.48
CA VAL A 510 60.59 25.95 30.83
C VAL A 510 61.74 25.89 31.84
N ARG A 511 62.88 25.32 31.44
CA ARG A 511 64.08 25.26 32.29
C ARG A 511 65.21 26.08 31.67
N VAL A 512 65.74 27.05 32.42
CA VAL A 512 66.95 27.80 32.02
C VAL A 512 68.20 26.94 32.26
N LYS A 513 69.03 26.77 31.23
CA LYS A 513 70.27 25.97 31.26
C LYS A 513 71.50 26.83 31.57
N SER A 514 71.64 27.98 30.92
CA SER A 514 72.78 28.89 31.13
C SER A 514 72.40 30.33 30.83
N PHE A 515 73.20 31.27 31.34
CA PHE A 515 73.13 32.69 30.98
C PHE A 515 74.47 33.38 31.27
N THR A 516 74.74 34.47 30.57
CA THR A 516 75.91 35.34 30.81
C THR A 516 75.44 36.65 31.44
N LEU A 517 75.99 36.98 32.61
CA LEU A 517 75.77 38.27 33.26
C LEU A 517 76.87 39.24 32.82
N ARG A 518 76.49 40.30 32.13
CA ARG A 518 77.39 41.34 31.67
C ARG A 518 77.08 42.67 32.34
N ILE A 519 78.05 43.23 33.06
CA ILE A 519 77.87 44.50 33.79
C ILE A 519 78.70 45.58 33.11
N SER A 520 78.07 46.71 32.81
CA SER A 520 78.76 47.90 32.32
C SER A 520 79.04 48.87 33.48
N LYS A 521 80.32 49.10 33.76
CA LYS A 521 80.80 50.03 34.78
C LYS A 521 81.82 50.99 34.19
N ASP A 522 81.50 52.28 34.23
CA ASP A 522 82.40 53.38 33.84
C ASP A 522 83.06 53.17 32.45
N GLY A 523 82.35 52.54 31.51
CA GLY A 523 82.81 52.25 30.15
C GLY A 523 83.47 50.88 29.94
N ALA A 524 83.76 50.12 31.01
CA ALA A 524 84.26 48.74 30.93
C ALA A 524 83.12 47.72 31.07
N PHE A 525 83.24 46.58 30.38
CA PHE A 525 82.32 45.45 30.47
C PHE A 525 82.99 44.29 31.20
N SER A 526 82.27 43.65 32.11
CA SER A 526 82.67 42.38 32.74
C SER A 526 81.65 41.31 32.41
N ASP A 527 82.08 40.29 31.67
CA ASP A 527 81.24 39.17 31.23
C ASP A 527 81.47 37.99 32.17
N LEU A 528 80.40 37.56 32.84
CA LEU A 528 80.44 36.50 33.86
C LEU A 528 79.46 35.40 33.47
N PRO A 529 79.92 34.23 32.98
CA PRO A 529 79.02 33.15 32.59
C PRO A 529 78.45 32.39 33.79
N SER A 530 77.25 31.84 33.65
CA SER A 530 76.62 30.88 34.57
C SER A 530 76.12 29.64 33.82
N GLY A 531 76.45 28.47 34.34
CA GLY A 531 76.04 27.16 33.80
C GLY A 531 74.73 26.63 34.37
N ASN A 532 73.95 27.45 35.09
CA ASN A 532 72.61 27.10 35.57
C ASN A 532 71.71 28.34 35.62
N ASN A 533 70.52 28.21 36.22
CA ASN A 533 69.57 29.31 36.35
C ASN A 533 69.83 30.25 37.56
N ARG A 534 70.87 30.00 38.35
CA ARG A 534 71.24 30.79 39.55
C ARG A 534 72.47 31.64 39.28
N LEU A 535 72.63 32.70 40.06
CA LEU A 535 73.81 33.56 40.01
C LEU A 535 75.00 32.90 40.72
N THR A 536 76.17 32.92 40.09
CA THR A 536 77.43 32.45 40.68
C THR A 536 77.93 33.41 41.76
N THR A 537 78.85 32.97 42.63
CA THR A 537 79.41 33.81 43.70
C THR A 537 80.07 35.08 43.13
N ASP A 538 80.81 34.94 42.03
CA ASP A 538 81.49 36.06 41.36
C ASP A 538 80.49 37.08 40.80
N GLN A 539 79.38 36.60 40.22
CA GLN A 539 78.28 37.44 39.76
C GLN A 539 77.62 38.20 40.92
N GLN A 540 77.37 37.53 42.05
CA GLN A 540 76.77 38.17 43.23
C GLN A 540 77.67 39.25 43.80
N GLU A 541 78.98 39.02 43.88
CA GLU A 541 79.95 40.03 44.31
C GLU A 541 80.00 41.23 43.35
N ALA A 542 80.01 40.96 42.05
CA ALA A 542 79.99 42.00 41.04
C ALA A 542 78.72 42.87 41.16
N LEU A 543 77.56 42.24 41.37
CA LEU A 543 76.26 42.92 41.55
C LEU A 543 76.19 43.78 42.83
N LYS A 544 76.84 43.38 43.93
CA LYS A 544 76.91 44.20 45.17
C LYS A 544 77.63 45.55 44.94
N ARG A 545 78.62 45.56 44.05
CA ARG A 545 79.46 46.73 43.75
C ARG A 545 78.82 47.70 42.74
N VAL A 546 77.67 47.35 42.18
CA VAL A 546 76.97 48.19 41.20
C VAL A 546 76.31 49.40 41.87
N ARG A 547 76.33 50.56 41.18
CA ARG A 547 75.76 51.83 41.62
C ARG A 547 74.67 52.29 40.66
N ARG A 548 73.91 53.31 41.06
CA ARG A 548 72.91 53.96 40.22
C ARG A 548 73.55 54.43 38.90
N GLY A 549 72.92 54.12 37.78
CA GLY A 549 73.40 54.48 36.44
C GLY A 549 74.14 53.38 35.69
N ASN A 550 74.67 52.37 36.38
CA ASN A 550 75.22 51.17 35.74
C ASN A 550 74.15 50.37 35.00
N ILE A 551 74.56 49.61 33.98
CA ILE A 551 73.67 48.78 33.16
C ILE A 551 74.07 47.32 33.33
N ILE A 552 73.07 46.48 33.60
CA ILE A 552 73.18 45.03 33.65
C ILE A 552 72.58 44.46 32.37
N TYR A 553 73.31 43.57 31.73
CA TYR A 553 72.89 42.77 30.61
C TYR A 553 72.83 41.31 31.04
N LEU A 554 71.72 40.63 30.77
CA LEU A 554 71.65 39.17 30.78
C LEU A 554 71.65 38.73 29.32
N GLU A 555 72.75 38.15 28.88
CA GLU A 555 73.01 37.71 27.50
C GLU A 555 73.13 36.18 27.47
N ASP A 556 73.09 35.59 26.27
CA ASP A 556 73.26 34.14 26.05
C ASP A 556 72.37 33.25 26.94
N ILE A 557 71.11 33.64 27.13
CA ILE A 557 70.15 32.91 27.97
C ILE A 557 69.66 31.68 27.20
N LEU A 558 70.21 30.51 27.51
CA LEU A 558 69.84 29.24 26.89
C LEU A 558 68.75 28.56 27.72
N VAL A 559 67.64 28.17 27.08
CA VAL A 559 66.54 27.44 27.71
C VAL A 559 66.25 26.10 27.05
N SER A 560 65.78 25.14 27.84
CA SER A 560 65.30 23.83 27.39
C SER A 560 63.78 23.79 27.46
N MET A 561 63.18 23.42 26.33
CA MET A 561 61.74 23.36 26.13
C MET A 561 61.21 21.91 26.21
N PRO A 562 59.94 21.70 26.59
CA PRO A 562 59.33 20.36 26.62
C PRO A 562 59.26 19.64 25.27
N ASP A 563 59.40 20.36 24.17
CA ASP A 563 59.52 19.80 22.82
C ASP A 563 60.90 19.19 22.52
N GLY A 564 61.81 19.19 23.51
CA GLY A 564 63.18 18.67 23.40
C GLY A 564 64.16 19.64 22.75
N THR A 565 63.71 20.84 22.35
CA THR A 565 64.58 21.86 21.73
C THR A 565 65.26 22.74 22.76
N GLU A 566 66.45 23.21 22.42
CA GLU A 566 67.16 24.27 23.13
C GLU A 566 67.03 25.58 22.37
N ARG A 567 66.87 26.69 23.09
CA ARG A 567 66.60 28.00 22.48
C ARG A 567 67.36 29.11 23.19
N ASP A 568 67.96 29.98 22.40
CA ASP A 568 68.56 31.23 22.87
C ASP A 568 67.49 32.31 22.97
N LEU A 569 67.38 32.92 24.15
CA LEU A 569 66.43 34.01 24.38
C LEU A 569 67.08 35.37 24.16
N PRO A 570 66.29 36.38 23.74
CA PRO A 570 66.78 37.74 23.61
C PRO A 570 67.38 38.28 24.93
N PRO A 571 68.45 39.08 24.86
CA PRO A 571 69.10 39.60 26.05
C PRO A 571 68.23 40.61 26.79
N MET A 572 68.39 40.67 28.11
CA MET A 572 67.73 41.67 28.95
C MET A 572 68.69 42.81 29.28
N LYS A 573 68.26 44.06 29.08
CA LYS A 573 69.04 45.26 29.43
C LYS A 573 68.34 46.04 30.53
N LEU A 574 68.95 46.09 31.72
CA LEU A 574 68.38 46.74 32.89
C LEU A 574 69.33 47.81 33.43
N LYS A 575 68.87 49.07 33.53
CA LYS A 575 69.64 50.15 34.15
C LYS A 575 69.30 50.26 35.64
N ILE A 576 70.31 50.40 36.50
CA ILE A 576 70.07 50.61 37.93
C ILE A 576 69.53 52.02 38.15
N THR A 577 68.30 52.10 38.67
CA THR A 577 67.55 53.35 38.83
C THR A 577 67.57 53.91 40.26
N GLY A 578 67.76 53.03 41.26
CA GLY A 578 67.76 53.33 42.69
C GLY A 578 69.08 53.04 43.38
#